data_AF-A0A651H6P5-F1
#
_entry.id   AF-A0A651H6P5-F1
#
_cell.length_a   1.000
_cell.length_b   1.000
_cell.length_c   1.000
_cell.angle_alpha   90.00
_cell.angle_beta   90.00
_cell.angle_gamma   90.00
#
_symmetry.space_group_name_H-M   'P 1'
#
loop_
_entity.id
_entity.type
_entity.pdbx_description
1 polymer ?
#
loop_
_entity_poly.entity_id
_entity_poly.type
_entity_poly.pdbx_seq_one_letter_code
_entity_poly.pdbx_strand_id
1 'polypeptide(L)'
;RNVSVKGLDVGLVNHSTGGESKGVQYGLVGYIEGDMLGWQAHLVNMTRGHFTGYQSGFYNEVGTGEGFQWGFVNQASSFSGLQVSFVNVADDLYGVQVGLVNVIRSKETFAFLPIVNWKF
;
A
#
# COMPACT_ATOMS: atom_id res chain seq x y z
N ARG A 1 -14.99 -5.58 -13.63
CA ARG A 1 -13.58 -5.61 -14.11
C ARG A 1 -13.41 -4.46 -15.07
N ASN A 2 -12.50 -3.55 -14.76
CA ASN A 2 -12.15 -2.40 -15.58
C ASN A 2 -10.75 -2.61 -16.15
N VAL A 3 -10.43 -1.97 -17.27
CA VAL A 3 -9.03 -1.93 -17.75
C VAL A 3 -8.28 -0.98 -16.83
N SER A 4 -8.68 0.30 -16.87
CA SER A 4 -8.27 1.38 -15.97
C SER A 4 -9.49 2.17 -15.51
N VAL A 5 -9.35 2.94 -14.43
CA VAL A 5 -10.39 3.86 -13.94
C VAL A 5 -9.84 5.27 -13.84
N LYS A 6 -10.66 6.27 -14.20
CA LYS A 6 -10.35 7.69 -14.00
C LYS A 6 -11.48 8.34 -13.21
N GLY A 7 -11.15 8.94 -12.07
CA GLY A 7 -12.13 9.61 -11.21
C GLY A 7 -12.52 8.78 -9.99
N LEU A 8 -13.76 8.28 -9.94
CA LEU A 8 -14.30 7.55 -8.79
C LEU A 8 -14.68 6.13 -9.20
N ASP A 9 -14.20 5.13 -8.47
CA ASP A 9 -14.63 3.74 -8.57
C ASP A 9 -15.21 3.29 -7.23
N VAL A 10 -16.46 2.85 -7.21
CA VAL A 10 -17.12 2.35 -5.99
C VAL A 10 -17.69 0.98 -6.28
N GLY A 11 -17.32 -0.01 -5.47
CA GLY A 11 -17.84 -1.36 -5.65
C GLY A 11 -17.50 -2.27 -4.49
N LEU A 12 -18.15 -3.43 -4.42
CA LEU A 12 -17.73 -4.47 -3.48
C LEU A 12 -16.33 -4.98 -3.84
N VAL A 13 -16.07 -5.15 -5.14
CA VAL A 13 -14.78 -5.55 -5.69
C VAL A 13 -14.41 -4.62 -6.83
N ASN A 14 -13.38 -3.80 -6.62
CA ASN A 14 -12.79 -2.97 -7.66
C ASN A 14 -11.58 -3.70 -8.24
N HIS A 15 -11.70 -4.14 -9.48
CA HIS A 15 -10.67 -4.92 -10.17
C HIS A 15 -10.25 -4.22 -11.46
N SER A 16 -8.98 -3.79 -11.51
CA SER A 16 -8.36 -3.16 -12.68
C SER A 16 -7.26 -4.06 -13.23
N THR A 17 -7.28 -4.38 -14.53
CA THR A 17 -6.36 -5.38 -15.10
C THR A 17 -5.25 -4.83 -15.99
N GLY A 18 -5.15 -3.51 -16.18
CA GLY A 18 -4.01 -2.95 -16.88
C GLY A 18 -4.06 -1.44 -17.09
N GLY A 19 -2.89 -0.84 -17.31
CA GLY A 19 -2.74 0.61 -17.40
C GLY A 19 -2.83 1.29 -16.02
N GLU A 20 -2.85 2.62 -16.04
CA GLU A 20 -2.92 3.45 -14.83
C GLU A 20 -4.37 3.72 -14.43
N SER A 21 -4.76 3.26 -13.25
CA SER A 21 -5.96 3.73 -12.57
C SER A 21 -5.66 5.00 -11.78
N LYS A 22 -6.38 6.08 -12.08
CA LYS A 22 -6.18 7.39 -11.46
C LYS A 22 -7.43 7.90 -10.77
N GLY A 23 -7.38 8.06 -9.46
CA GLY A 23 -8.47 8.66 -8.69
C GLY A 23 -8.72 7.99 -7.34
N VAL A 24 -9.98 7.90 -6.95
CA VAL A 24 -10.42 7.33 -5.68
C VAL A 24 -11.14 6.01 -5.95
N GLN A 25 -10.71 4.94 -5.30
CA GLN A 25 -11.41 3.67 -5.31
C GLN A 25 -11.87 3.32 -3.89
N TYR A 26 -13.14 2.94 -3.73
CA TYR A 26 -13.72 2.60 -2.43
C TYR A 26 -14.53 1.31 -2.50
N GLY A 27 -14.34 0.42 -1.52
CA GLY A 27 -15.01 -0.87 -1.54
C GLY A 27 -14.61 -1.86 -0.44
N LEU A 28 -14.88 -3.15 -0.65
CA LEU A 28 -14.38 -4.21 0.23
C LEU A 28 -13.02 -4.73 -0.23
N VAL A 29 -12.87 -4.99 -1.53
CA VAL A 29 -11.63 -5.51 -2.12
C VAL A 29 -11.22 -4.65 -3.31
N GLY A 30 -10.00 -4.12 -3.26
CA GLY A 30 -9.35 -3.43 -4.36
C GLY A 30 -8.19 -4.28 -4.87
N TYR A 31 -8.25 -4.69 -6.13
CA TYR A 31 -7.18 -5.43 -6.80
C TYR A 31 -6.78 -4.73 -8.09
N ILE A 32 -5.58 -4.16 -8.11
CA ILE A 32 -5.04 -3.42 -9.26
C ILE A 32 -3.81 -4.17 -9.76
N GLU A 33 -3.92 -4.72 -10.97
CA GLU A 33 -2.80 -5.40 -11.61
C GLU A 33 -1.81 -4.40 -12.25
N GLY A 34 -2.33 -3.26 -12.73
CA GLY A 34 -1.53 -2.17 -13.30
C GLY A 34 -1.10 -1.15 -12.24
N ASP A 35 -0.96 0.11 -12.67
CA ASP A 35 -0.53 1.20 -11.81
C ASP A 35 -1.74 1.87 -11.14
N MET A 36 -1.51 2.44 -9.96
CA MET A 36 -2.52 3.17 -9.20
C MET A 36 -1.99 4.51 -8.76
N LEU A 37 -2.66 5.58 -9.19
CA LEU A 37 -2.38 6.95 -8.75
C LEU A 37 -3.61 7.53 -8.04
N GLY A 38 -3.54 7.69 -6.73
CA GLY A 38 -4.60 8.35 -5.95
C GLY A 38 -4.90 7.67 -4.63
N TRP A 39 -6.18 7.51 -4.30
CA TRP A 39 -6.62 6.93 -3.02
C TRP A 39 -7.28 5.57 -3.22
N GLN A 40 -6.73 4.54 -2.59
CA GLN A 40 -7.34 3.20 -2.50
C GLN A 40 -7.91 2.99 -1.09
N ALA A 41 -9.22 2.85 -0.98
CA ALA A 41 -9.97 2.82 0.26
C ALA A 41 -10.83 1.55 0.37
N HIS A 42 -10.18 0.39 0.51
CA HIS A 42 -10.84 -0.90 0.67
C HIS A 42 -10.54 -1.55 2.02
N LEU A 43 -11.31 -2.57 2.43
CA LEU A 43 -10.87 -3.43 3.54
C LEU A 43 -9.58 -4.16 3.18
N VAL A 44 -9.46 -4.61 1.92
CA VAL A 44 -8.26 -5.27 1.40
C VAL A 44 -7.84 -4.54 0.12
N ASN A 45 -6.66 -3.94 0.14
CA ASN A 45 -6.04 -3.25 -0.98
C ASN A 45 -4.84 -4.07 -1.48
N MET A 46 -4.79 -4.33 -2.79
CA MET A 46 -3.68 -5.02 -3.44
C MET A 46 -3.33 -4.32 -4.75
N THR A 47 -2.08 -3.86 -4.87
CA THR A 47 -1.56 -3.24 -6.09
C THR A 47 -0.30 -3.97 -6.53
N ARG A 48 -0.35 -4.59 -7.72
CA ARG A 48 0.77 -5.35 -8.30
C ARG A 48 1.73 -4.46 -9.10
N GLY A 49 1.22 -3.44 -9.78
CA GLY A 49 2.05 -2.43 -10.44
C GLY A 49 2.58 -1.38 -9.48
N HIS A 50 2.84 -0.19 -10.01
CA HIS A 50 3.35 0.93 -9.22
C HIS A 50 2.20 1.67 -8.52
N PHE A 51 2.30 1.79 -7.20
CA PHE A 51 1.35 2.56 -6.40
C PHE A 51 1.90 3.95 -6.08
N THR A 52 1.10 5.00 -6.26
CA THR A 52 1.43 6.36 -5.84
C THR A 52 0.20 6.99 -5.19
N GLY A 53 0.29 7.31 -3.89
CA GLY A 53 -0.76 8.08 -3.20
C GLY A 53 -1.10 7.57 -1.79
N TYR A 54 -2.39 7.42 -1.49
CA TYR A 54 -2.89 7.00 -0.18
C TYR A 54 -3.59 5.64 -0.23
N GLN A 55 -3.21 4.68 0.62
CA GLN A 55 -3.99 3.47 0.87
C GLN A 55 -4.53 3.46 2.29
N SER A 56 -5.81 3.16 2.44
CA SER A 56 -6.46 2.96 3.73
C SER A 56 -7.25 1.66 3.72
N GLY A 57 -7.01 0.79 4.71
CA GLY A 57 -7.70 -0.50 4.77
C GLY A 57 -7.32 -1.37 5.96
N PHE A 58 -7.92 -2.55 6.07
CA PHE A 58 -7.46 -3.55 7.04
C PHE A 58 -6.13 -4.14 6.60
N TYR A 59 -6.02 -4.52 5.33
CA TYR A 59 -4.80 -5.06 4.73
C TYR A 59 -4.43 -4.28 3.47
N ASN A 60 -3.20 -3.78 3.41
CA ASN A 60 -2.65 -3.09 2.24
C ASN A 60 -1.41 -3.82 1.74
N GLU A 61 -1.40 -4.20 0.47
CA GLU A 61 -0.27 -4.83 -0.21
C GLU A 61 0.11 -4.05 -1.46
N VAL A 62 1.40 -3.73 -1.58
CA VAL A 62 1.98 -3.03 -2.72
C VAL A 62 3.27 -3.73 -3.14
N GLY A 63 3.41 -4.04 -4.43
CA GLY A 63 4.71 -4.49 -4.95
C GLY A 63 5.76 -3.39 -4.81
N THR A 64 5.57 -2.30 -5.57
CA THR A 64 6.41 -1.11 -5.49
C THR A 64 5.56 0.14 -5.42
N GLY A 65 5.97 1.15 -4.68
CA GLY A 65 5.22 2.39 -4.66
C GLY A 65 5.70 3.45 -3.70
N GLU A 66 4.99 4.56 -3.70
CA GLU A 66 5.26 5.68 -2.82
C GLU A 66 3.98 6.32 -2.27
N GLY A 67 4.09 6.89 -1.08
CA GLY A 67 3.03 7.69 -0.45
C GLY A 67 2.74 7.28 1.00
N PHE A 68 1.45 7.13 1.32
CA PHE A 68 0.98 6.89 2.68
C PHE A 68 0.13 5.62 2.74
N GLN A 69 0.44 4.73 3.68
CA GLN A 69 -0.37 3.54 3.96
C GLN A 69 -0.89 3.60 5.39
N TRP A 70 -2.20 3.48 5.55
CA TRP A 70 -2.87 3.41 6.85
C TRP A 70 -3.69 2.12 6.95
N GLY A 71 -3.56 1.39 8.06
CA GLY A 71 -4.37 0.19 8.24
C GLY A 71 -4.07 -0.67 9.46
N PHE A 72 -4.45 -1.94 9.41
CA PHE A 72 -4.02 -2.93 10.40
C PHE A 72 -2.72 -3.60 9.99
N VAL A 73 -2.60 -3.96 8.72
CA VAL A 73 -1.41 -4.59 8.16
C VAL A 73 -1.02 -3.88 6.87
N ASN A 74 0.24 -3.45 6.78
CA ASN A 74 0.86 -2.95 5.56
C ASN A 74 1.99 -3.90 5.14
N GLN A 75 1.97 -4.33 3.88
CA GLN A 75 3.00 -5.14 3.26
C GLN A 75 3.49 -4.49 1.97
N ALA A 76 4.81 -4.37 1.83
CA ALA A 76 5.41 -3.89 0.59
C ALA A 76 6.71 -4.62 0.23
N SER A 77 7.03 -4.74 -1.07
CA SER A 77 8.38 -5.16 -1.48
C SER A 77 9.33 -3.96 -1.52
N SER A 78 8.97 -2.86 -2.17
CA SER A 78 9.74 -1.60 -2.09
C SER A 78 8.79 -0.42 -1.92
N PHE A 79 8.96 0.35 -0.84
CA PHE A 79 8.06 1.46 -0.55
C PHE A 79 8.81 2.73 -0.15
N SER A 80 8.37 3.87 -0.69
CA SER A 80 8.85 5.19 -0.30
C SER A 80 7.75 5.97 0.41
N GLY A 81 7.96 6.36 1.67
CA GLY A 81 7.00 7.19 2.41
C GLY A 81 6.66 6.68 3.80
N LEU A 82 5.39 6.80 4.19
CA LEU A 82 4.94 6.57 5.57
C LEU A 82 3.94 5.41 5.65
N GLN A 83 4.23 4.43 6.51
CA GLN A 83 3.31 3.34 6.81
C GLN A 83 2.88 3.41 8.28
N VAL A 84 1.58 3.51 8.54
CA VAL A 84 0.99 3.57 9.87
C VAL A 84 0.01 2.42 10.01
N SER A 85 0.37 1.39 10.77
CA SER A 85 -0.51 0.24 11.01
C SER A 85 -0.11 -0.53 12.26
N PHE A 86 -0.85 -1.57 12.65
CA PHE A 86 -0.40 -2.44 13.74
C PHE A 86 0.83 -3.25 13.35
N VAL A 87 0.89 -3.70 12.10
CA VAL A 87 1.97 -4.51 11.54
C VAL A 87 2.42 -3.96 10.19
N ASN A 88 3.62 -3.40 10.12
CA ASN A 88 4.25 -2.96 8.88
C ASN A 88 5.37 -3.93 8.48
N VAL A 89 5.39 -4.37 7.23
CA VAL A 89 6.43 -5.22 6.65
C VAL A 89 6.84 -4.67 5.30
N ALA A 90 8.11 -4.34 5.15
CA ALA A 90 8.70 -3.94 3.88
C ALA A 90 9.96 -4.77 3.59
N ASP A 91 10.14 -5.26 2.36
CA ASP A 91 11.44 -5.81 1.97
C ASP A 91 12.48 -4.68 1.91
N ASP A 92 12.13 -3.56 1.26
CA ASP A 92 12.89 -2.32 1.25
C ASP A 92 12.01 -1.09 1.52
N LEU A 93 12.56 -0.12 2.26
CA LEU A 93 11.85 1.10 2.65
C LEU A 93 12.75 2.32 2.48
N TYR A 94 12.20 3.40 1.92
CA TYR A 94 12.71 4.76 2.03
C TYR A 94 11.67 5.62 2.75
N GLY A 95 11.76 5.71 4.08
CA GLY A 95 10.79 6.44 4.89
C GLY A 95 10.62 5.86 6.29
N VAL A 96 9.39 5.91 6.81
CA VAL A 96 9.06 5.61 8.21
C VAL A 96 7.90 4.63 8.31
N GLN A 97 8.00 3.69 9.23
CA GLN A 97 6.94 2.80 9.69
C GLN A 97 6.60 3.14 11.15
N VAL A 98 5.30 3.24 11.45
CA VAL A 98 4.78 3.42 12.81
C VAL A 98 3.76 2.32 13.07
N GLY A 99 3.98 1.55 14.15
CA GLY A 99 3.16 0.38 14.46
C GLY A 99 3.70 -0.47 15.59
N LEU A 100 2.91 -1.42 16.09
CA LEU A 100 3.39 -2.33 17.15
C LEU A 100 4.53 -3.22 16.65
N VAL A 101 4.44 -3.64 15.39
CA VAL A 101 5.43 -4.48 14.72
C VAL A 101 5.86 -3.79 13.43
N ASN A 102 7.15 -3.47 13.28
CA ASN A 102 7.67 -2.84 12.07
C ASN A 102 8.91 -3.59 11.59
N VAL A 103 8.86 -4.12 10.37
CA VAL A 103 9.93 -4.89 9.75
C VAL A 103 10.38 -4.25 8.44
N ILE A 104 11.68 -4.00 8.32
CA ILE A 104 12.36 -3.56 7.11
C ILE A 104 13.49 -4.58 6.83
N ARG A 105 13.30 -5.49 5.87
CA ARG A 105 14.19 -6.64 5.69
C ARG A 105 15.55 -6.28 5.08
N SER A 106 15.64 -5.21 4.32
CA SER A 106 16.86 -4.72 3.69
C SER A 106 17.87 -4.11 4.67
N LYS A 107 17.53 -4.00 5.96
CA LYS A 107 18.45 -3.56 7.00
C LYS A 107 19.27 -4.73 7.54
N GLU A 108 20.58 -4.56 7.60
CA GLU A 108 21.48 -5.53 8.24
C GLU A 108 21.31 -5.60 9.76
N THR A 109 20.99 -4.47 10.41
CA THR A 109 20.75 -4.39 11.87
C THR A 109 19.43 -3.67 12.13
N PHE A 110 18.72 -4.06 13.20
CA PHE A 110 17.40 -3.49 13.56
C PHE A 110 16.35 -3.62 12.45
N ALA A 111 16.37 -4.76 11.74
CA ALA A 111 15.35 -5.08 10.75
C ALA A 111 13.94 -5.04 11.36
N PHE A 112 13.79 -5.47 12.61
CA PHE A 112 12.58 -5.30 13.40
C PHE A 112 12.77 -4.21 14.47
N LEU A 113 11.79 -3.31 14.59
CA LEU A 113 11.66 -2.38 15.71
C LEU A 113 10.18 -2.24 16.16
N PRO A 114 9.90 -2.18 17.47
CA PRO A 114 8.58 -1.87 17.97
C PRO A 114 8.30 -0.37 17.88
N ILE A 115 7.02 0.01 17.76
CA ILE A 115 6.50 1.38 17.74
C ILE A 115 6.91 2.19 16.50
N VAL A 116 8.20 2.32 16.20
CA VAL A 116 8.71 3.07 15.05
C VAL A 116 9.93 2.37 14.42
N ASN A 117 9.99 2.32 13.08
CA ASN A 117 11.16 1.93 12.29
C ASN A 117 11.33 2.86 11.08
N TRP A 118 12.54 3.08 10.59
CA TRP A 118 12.80 4.02 9.48
C TRP A 118 14.05 3.66 8.70
N LYS A 119 14.10 3.95 7.40
CA LYS A 119 15.30 3.78 6.57
C LYS A 119 15.33 4.89 5.52
N PHE A 120 16.50 5.48 5.29
CA PHE A 120 16.75 6.51 4.28
C PHE A 120 18.07 6.19 3.57
#